data_AF-A0A968JYX6-F1
#
_entry.id   AF-A0A968JYX6-F1
#
_cell.length_a   1.000
_cell.length_b   1.000
_cell.length_c   1.000
_cell.angle_alpha   90.00
_cell.angle_beta   90.00
_cell.angle_gamma   90.00
#
_symmetry.space_group_name_H-M   'P 1'
#
loop_
_entity.id
_entity.type
_entity.pdbx_description
1 polymer ?
#
loop_
_entity_poly.entity_id
_entity_poly.type
_entity_poly.pdbx_seq_one_letter_code
_entity_poly.pdbx_strand_id
1 'polypeptide(L)' 'MALGPQVRVNAVALGVILPPPGEDHAYASRLASRLPAGRVGGTDVVASAVLALVENDFITGEIVRVDGGGHLV' A
#
# COMPACT_ATOMS: atom_id res chain seq x y z
N MET A 1 -4.59 -1.47 -27.26
CA MET A 1 -4.24 -0.03 -27.20
C MET A 1 -3.60 0.23 -25.85
N ALA A 2 -2.44 0.89 -25.83
CA ALA A 2 -1.81 1.35 -24.60
C ALA A 2 -2.28 2.79 -24.30
N LEU A 3 -2.51 3.13 -23.03
CA LEU A 3 -2.97 4.46 -22.58
C LEU A 3 -1.84 5.51 -22.53
N GLY A 4 -0.58 5.08 -22.67
CA GLY A 4 0.58 5.97 -22.70
C GLY A 4 0.81 6.59 -24.08
N PRO A 5 1.42 7.79 -24.15
CA PRO A 5 2.07 8.53 -23.06
C PRO A 5 1.13 9.44 -22.24
N GLN A 6 -0.14 9.58 -22.61
CA GLN A 6 -1.05 10.55 -21.99
C GLN A 6 -1.49 10.16 -20.57
N VAL A 7 -1.54 8.85 -20.28
CA VAL A 7 -1.94 8.33 -18.97
C VAL A 7 -0.91 7.31 -18.49
N ARG A 8 -0.41 7.53 -17.28
CA ARG A 8 0.40 6.55 -16.53
C ARG A 8 -0.53 5.69 -15.67
N VAL A 9 -0.26 4.40 -15.62
CA VAL A 9 -1.06 3.44 -14.85
C VAL A 9 -0.14 2.70 -13.91
N ASN A 10 -0.41 2.78 -12.61
CA ASN A 10 0.32 2.07 -11.57
C ASN A 10 -0.69 1.47 -10.57
N ALA A 11 -0.23 0.56 -9.73
CA ALA A 11 -1.03 -0.02 -8.65
C ALA A 11 -0.30 0.07 -7.31
N VAL A 12 -1.08 0.16 -6.24
CA VAL A 12 -0.60 0.08 -4.87
C VAL A 12 -1.23 -1.15 -4.22
N ALA A 13 -0.40 -2.15 -3.90
CA ALA A 13 -0.84 -3.40 -3.28
C ALA A 13 -0.74 -3.28 -1.76
N LEU A 14 -1.89 -3.13 -1.11
CA LEU A 14 -2.00 -2.83 0.32
C LEU A 14 -1.98 -4.09 1.19
N GLY A 15 -1.36 -3.97 2.36
CA GLY A 15 -1.47 -4.95 3.47
C GLY A 15 -2.37 -4.43 4.59
N VAL A 16 -1.89 -4.57 5.84
CA VAL A 16 -2.65 -4.20 7.04
C VAL A 16 -2.63 -2.68 7.23
N ILE A 17 -3.57 -1.99 6.58
CA ILE A 17 -3.69 -0.52 6.62
C ILE A 17 -4.72 -0.06 7.66
N LEU A 18 -5.92 -0.64 7.63
CA LEU A 18 -7.03 -0.36 8.53
C LEU A 18 -7.63 -1.67 9.04
N PRO A 19 -8.34 -1.66 10.18
CA PRO A 19 -9.17 -2.79 10.58
C PRO A 19 -10.18 -3.16 9.48
N PRO A 20 -10.42 -4.46 9.24
CA PRO A 20 -11.53 -4.89 8.41
C PRO A 20 -12.88 -4.37 8.94
N PRO A 21 -13.89 -4.25 8.09
CA PRO A 21 -15.25 -3.93 8.55
C PRO A 21 -15.71 -4.89 9.65
N GLY A 22 -16.13 -4.35 10.79
CA GLY A 22 -16.58 -5.13 11.94
C GLY A 22 -15.48 -5.50 12.95
N GLU A 23 -14.21 -5.21 12.65
CA GLU A 23 -13.08 -5.46 13.54
C GLU A 23 -12.54 -4.15 14.15
N ASP A 24 -11.84 -4.27 15.28
CA ASP A 24 -11.27 -3.14 16.00
C ASP A 24 -9.77 -2.93 15.74
N HIS A 25 -9.19 -1.91 16.36
CA HIS A 25 -7.76 -1.64 16.27
C HIS A 25 -6.91 -2.73 16.93
N ALA A 26 -7.43 -3.44 17.93
CA ALA A 26 -6.70 -4.52 18.58
C ALA A 26 -6.53 -5.70 17.63
N TYR A 27 -7.56 -6.04 16.85
CA TYR A 27 -7.49 -7.04 15.79
C TYR A 27 -6.42 -6.68 14.75
N ALA A 28 -6.45 -5.45 14.22
CA ALA A 28 -5.47 -4.98 13.25
C ALA A 28 -4.03 -5.01 13.82
N SER A 29 -3.86 -4.64 15.09
CA SER A 29 -2.57 -4.66 15.78
C SER A 29 -2.01 -6.08 15.94
N ARG A 30 -2.86 -7.07 16.25
CA ARG A 30 -2.47 -8.49 16.32
C ARG A 30 -2.03 -9.04 14.98
N LEU A 31 -2.68 -8.63 13.89
CA LEU A 31 -2.26 -9.03 12.55
C LEU A 31 -0.92 -8.37 12.19
N ALA A 32 -0.80 -7.07 12.49
CA ALA A 32 0.40 -6.29 12.22
C ALA A 32 1.64 -6.76 12.99
N SER A 33 1.48 -7.36 14.17
CA SER A 33 2.60 -7.87 14.97
C SER A 33 3.35 -9.03 14.30
N ARG A 34 2.78 -9.62 13.24
CA ARG A 34 3.42 -10.67 12.43
C ARG A 34 4.15 -10.12 11.20
N LEU A 35 3.92 -8.85 10.86
CA LEU A 35 4.57 -8.20 9.73
C LEU A 35 6.00 -7.82 10.11
N PRO A 36 6.96 -7.85 9.17
CA PRO A 36 8.30 -7.30 9.38
C PRO A 36 8.31 -5.86 9.92
N ALA A 37 7.36 -5.01 9.49
CA ALA A 37 7.23 -3.65 10.00
C ALA A 37 6.68 -3.56 11.44
N GLY A 38 6.08 -4.64 11.96
CA GLY A 38 5.57 -4.72 13.34
C GLY A 38 4.46 -3.74 13.70
N ARG A 39 3.85 -3.07 12.71
CA ARG A 39 2.84 -2.02 12.94
C ARG A 39 1.80 -1.95 11.84
N VAL A 40 0.64 -1.40 12.17
CA VAL A 40 -0.41 -1.05 11.20
C VAL A 40 0.09 0.12 10.33
N GLY A 41 -0.24 0.10 9.04
CA GLY A 41 0.18 1.11 8.07
C GLY A 41 -0.47 2.47 8.31
N GLY A 42 -1.80 2.51 8.39
CA GLY A 42 -2.59 3.75 8.40
C GLY A 42 -2.71 4.40 7.01
N THR A 43 -3.70 5.29 6.85
CA THR A 43 -4.01 5.94 5.57
C THR A 43 -2.86 6.80 5.04
N ASP A 44 -2.06 7.40 5.92
CA ASP A 44 -0.95 8.29 5.54
C ASP A 44 0.13 7.56 4.75
N VAL A 45 0.38 6.28 5.07
CA VAL A 45 1.35 5.46 4.34
C VAL A 45 0.86 5.17 2.92
N VAL A 46 -0.44 4.97 2.73
CA VAL A 46 -1.04 4.79 1.39
C VAL A 46 -0.96 6.09 0.59
N ALA A 47 -1.33 7.21 1.21
CA ALA A 47 -1.27 8.53 0.59
C ALA A 47 0.16 8.87 0.13
N SER A 48 1.16 8.62 0.97
CA SER A 48 2.56 8.84 0.63
C SER A 48 3.01 7.99 -0.58
N ALA A 49 2.61 6.72 -0.66
CA ALA A 49 2.95 5.87 -1.80
C ALA A 49 2.28 6.32 -3.11
N VAL A 50 1.02 6.75 -3.03
CA VAL A 50 0.31 7.32 -4.19
C VAL A 50 0.96 8.62 -4.63
N LEU A 51 1.32 9.51 -3.70
CA LEU A 51 2.01 10.76 -4.01
C LEU A 51 3.34 10.50 -4.71
N ALA A 52 4.14 9.54 -4.26
CA ALA A 52 5.39 9.18 -4.93
C ALA A 52 5.18 8.73 -6.39
N LEU A 53 4.10 7.99 -6.68
CA LEU A 53 3.74 7.60 -8.04
C LEU A 53 3.20 8.78 -8.88
N VAL A 54 2.55 9.76 -8.25
CA VAL A 54 2.05 10.97 -8.92
C VAL A 54 3.21 11.89 -9.26
N GLU A 55 4.09 12.17 -8.30
CA GLU A 55 5.21 13.12 -8.40
C GLU A 55 6.31 12.65 -9.36
N ASN A 56 6.50 11.35 -9.54
CA ASN A 56 7.44 10.81 -10.52
C ASN A 56 6.74 10.52 -11.85
N ASP A 57 6.99 11.36 -12.86
CA ASP A 57 6.39 11.26 -14.18
C ASP A 57 6.99 10.17 -15.09
N PHE A 58 8.06 9.51 -14.65
CA PHE A 58 8.71 8.43 -15.38
C PHE A 58 8.16 7.04 -15.02
N ILE A 59 7.49 6.91 -13.87
CA ILE A 59 6.95 5.63 -13.38
C ILE A 59 5.57 5.35 -13.98
N THR A 60 5.47 4.26 -14.75
CA THR A 60 4.22 3.66 -15.22
C THR A 60 4.40 2.14 -15.35
N GLY A 61 3.33 1.39 -15.17
CA GLY A 61 3.32 -0.08 -15.29
C GLY A 61 3.70 -0.82 -14.00
N GLU A 62 3.92 -0.11 -12.90
CA GLU A 62 4.45 -0.69 -11.67
C GLU A 62 3.38 -1.03 -10.63
N ILE A 63 3.70 -2.03 -9.80
CA ILE A 63 2.92 -2.39 -8.61
C ILE A 63 3.79 -2.19 -7.39
N VAL A 64 3.50 -1.13 -6.62
CA VAL A 64 4.20 -0.86 -5.36
C VAL A 64 3.49 -1.59 -4.23
N ARG A 65 4.19 -2.50 -3.54
CA ARG A 65 3.68 -3.14 -2.34
C ARG A 65 3.87 -2.22 -1.13
N VAL A 66 2.76 -2.00 -0.42
CA VAL A 66 2.68 -1.19 0.79
C VAL A 66 1.97 -2.05 1.85
N ASP A 67 2.68 -3.07 2.32
CA ASP A 67 2.11 -4.15 3.12
C ASP A 67 2.89 -4.45 4.41
N GLY A 68 3.83 -3.58 4.79
CA GLY A 68 4.67 -3.79 5.96
C GLY A 68 5.59 -5.01 5.86
N GLY A 69 5.81 -5.55 4.66
CA GLY A 69 6.57 -6.77 4.42
C GLY A 69 5.73 -8.05 4.56
N GLY A 70 4.40 -7.95 4.62
CA GLY A 70 3.52 -9.12 4.78
C GLY A 70 3.69 -10.18 3.69
N HIS A 71 4.02 -9.80 2.46
CA HIS A 71 4.29 -10.76 1.38
C HIS A 71 5.60 -11.57 1.53
N LEU A 72 6.45 -11.23 2.50
CA LEU A 72 7.74 -11.90 2.74
C LEU A 72 7.65 -13.01 3.81
N VAL A 73 6.50 -13.17 4.47
CA VAL A 73 6.31 -14.05 5.64
C VAL A 73 5.02 -14.86 5.57
#